data_AF-A0A914HPW3-F1
#
_entry.id   AF-A0A914HPW3-F1
#
_cell.length_a   1.000
_cell.length_b   1.000
_cell.length_c   1.000
_cell.angle_alpha   90.00
_cell.angle_beta   90.00
_cell.angle_gamma   90.00
#
_symmetry.space_group_name_H-M   'P 1'
#
loop_
_entity.id
_entity.type
_entity.pdbx_description
1 polymer ?
#
loop_
_entity_poly.entity_id
_entity_poly.type
_entity_poly.pdbx_seq_one_letter_code
_entity_poly.pdbx_strand_id
1 'polypeptide(L)'
;MKAELKRDGFKNSYHHGINETVAKELGLSYTTIYNWKKELGQTKPKHKYSHSEQKELMKRYYGIKDKTPKISDKEIAKMLNIGRTTLVKWKKQFKRGQFHPNSVDSVEENAAANVQEIGNSNSWSI
;
A
#
# COMPACT_ATOMS: atom_id res chain seq x y z
N MET A 1 -28.84 -35.24 -3.71
CA MET A 1 -27.96 -34.89 -2.58
C MET A 1 -26.98 -33.83 -3.05
N LYS A 2 -27.06 -32.59 -2.52
CA LYS A 2 -26.15 -31.50 -2.91
C LYS A 2 -24.88 -31.59 -2.07
N ALA A 3 -23.74 -31.86 -2.71
CA ALA A 3 -22.44 -31.82 -2.05
C ALA A 3 -21.94 -30.36 -2.02
N GLU A 4 -21.86 -29.79 -0.83
CA GLU A 4 -21.24 -28.49 -0.59
C GLU A 4 -19.72 -28.63 -0.65
N LEU A 5 -19.12 -28.18 -1.75
CA LEU A 5 -17.68 -27.96 -1.86
C LEU A 5 -17.29 -26.78 -0.94
N LYS A 6 -16.84 -27.10 0.28
CA LYS A 6 -16.17 -26.15 1.17
C LYS A 6 -14.95 -25.61 0.44
N ARG A 7 -14.93 -24.29 0.22
CA ARG A 7 -13.78 -23.58 -0.36
C ARG A 7 -12.61 -23.68 0.62
N ASP A 8 -11.63 -24.52 0.31
CA ASP A 8 -10.35 -24.50 0.99
C ASP A 8 -9.68 -23.15 0.76
N GLY A 9 -9.66 -22.35 1.81
CA GLY A 9 -8.87 -21.15 1.88
C GLY A 9 -7.41 -21.54 1.71
N PHE A 10 -6.81 -21.12 0.60
CA PHE A 10 -5.39 -21.22 0.30
C PHE A 10 -4.59 -20.54 1.43
N LYS A 11 -4.24 -21.31 2.47
CA LYS A 11 -3.38 -20.88 3.56
C LYS A 11 -1.95 -20.95 3.04
N ASN A 12 -1.20 -19.85 3.19
CA ASN A 12 0.26 -19.83 3.13
C ASN A 12 0.82 -20.72 4.27
N SER A 13 0.67 -22.04 4.21
CA SER A 13 0.90 -22.96 5.34
C SER A 13 2.31 -23.54 5.42
N TYR A 14 3.16 -23.32 4.42
CA TYR A 14 4.45 -24.04 4.34
C TYR A 14 5.46 -23.64 5.42
N HIS A 15 5.41 -22.42 5.97
CA HIS A 15 6.33 -22.00 7.05
C HIS A 15 5.78 -22.24 8.46
N HIS A 16 4.47 -22.43 8.60
CA HIS A 16 3.85 -22.62 9.91
C HIS A 16 4.10 -24.05 10.42
N GLY A 17 3.93 -25.05 9.56
CA GLY A 17 4.11 -26.46 9.93
C GLY A 17 5.54 -26.80 10.38
N ILE A 18 6.56 -26.27 9.70
CA ILE A 18 7.97 -26.56 10.07
C ILE A 18 8.32 -26.00 11.46
N ASN A 19 7.88 -24.78 11.76
CA ASN A 19 8.13 -24.17 13.07
C ASN A 19 7.37 -24.88 14.19
N GLU A 20 6.15 -25.36 13.91
CA GLU A 20 5.36 -26.15 14.88
C GLU A 20 5.99 -27.51 15.17
N THR A 21 6.49 -28.21 14.15
CA THR A 21 7.20 -29.48 14.32
C THR A 21 8.48 -29.29 15.14
N VAL A 22 9.31 -28.31 14.77
CA VAL A 22 10.54 -27.99 15.51
C VAL A 22 10.24 -27.56 16.95
N ALA A 23 9.18 -26.79 17.17
CA ALA A 23 8.77 -26.39 18.52
C ALA A 23 8.36 -27.60 19.37
N LYS A 24 7.60 -28.53 18.81
CA LYS A 24 7.20 -29.77 19.50
C LYS A 24 8.39 -30.66 19.83
N GLU A 25 9.30 -30.87 18.89
CA GLU A 25 10.51 -31.68 19.11
C GLU A 25 11.42 -31.10 20.20
N LEU A 26 11.51 -29.77 20.27
CA LEU A 26 12.34 -29.09 21.27
C LEU A 26 11.60 -28.80 22.59
N GLY A 27 10.32 -29.18 22.72
CA GLY A 27 9.51 -28.87 23.89
C GLY A 27 9.27 -27.38 24.11
N LEU A 28 9.39 -26.57 23.06
CA LEU A 28 9.25 -25.12 23.10
C LEU A 28 7.90 -24.66 22.57
N SER A 29 7.54 -23.43 22.91
CA SER A 29 6.41 -22.78 22.26
C SER A 29 6.77 -22.36 20.83
N TYR A 30 5.81 -22.42 19.91
CA TYR A 30 5.96 -21.86 18.56
C TYR A 30 6.42 -20.39 18.60
N THR A 31 5.91 -19.62 19.55
CA THR A 31 6.25 -18.20 19.74
C THR A 31 7.74 -18.03 20.03
N THR A 32 8.34 -18.93 20.80
CA THR A 32 9.78 -18.93 21.10
C THR A 32 10.61 -19.08 19.82
N ILE A 33 10.28 -20.08 18.99
CA ILE A 33 10.97 -20.32 17.70
C ILE A 33 10.79 -19.13 16.75
N TYR A 34 9.58 -18.55 16.70
CA TYR A 34 9.31 -17.37 15.88
C TYR A 34 10.14 -16.15 16.33
N ASN A 35 10.25 -15.91 17.64
CA ASN A 35 11.02 -14.80 18.19
C ASN A 35 12.52 -14.94 17.90
N TRP A 36 13.08 -16.14 18.06
CA TRP A 36 14.48 -16.39 17.69
C TRP A 36 14.75 -16.13 16.21
N LYS A 37 13.85 -16.58 15.32
CA LYS A 37 13.97 -16.25 13.88
C LYS A 37 13.92 -14.75 13.62
N LYS A 38 13.12 -14.01 14.39
CA LYS A 38 13.04 -12.55 14.30
C LYS A 38 14.34 -11.89 14.78
N GLU A 39 14.89 -12.33 15.91
CA GLU A 39 16.17 -11.84 16.45
C GLU A 39 17.34 -12.14 15.51
N LEU A 40 17.32 -13.31 14.87
CA LEU A 40 18.30 -13.71 13.86
C LEU A 40 18.04 -13.10 12.47
N GLY A 41 17.05 -12.21 12.31
CA GLY A 41 16.74 -11.58 11.03
C GLY A 41 16.18 -12.52 9.95
N GLN A 42 15.84 -13.75 10.29
CA GLN A 42 15.31 -14.78 9.36
C GLN A 42 13.82 -14.61 9.03
N THR A 43 13.21 -13.51 9.45
CA THR A 43 11.84 -13.17 9.05
C THR A 43 11.85 -12.38 7.76
N LYS A 44 10.97 -12.75 6.81
CA LYS A 44 10.82 -11.98 5.57
C LYS A 44 10.47 -10.53 5.91
N PRO A 45 11.16 -9.54 5.32
CA PRO A 45 10.80 -8.15 5.53
C PRO A 45 9.35 -7.96 5.08
N LYS A 46 8.52 -7.40 5.97
CA LYS A 46 7.18 -6.96 5.56
C LYS A 46 7.39 -5.87 4.54
N HIS A 47 6.86 -6.03 3.33
CA HIS A 47 6.83 -4.94 2.36
C HIS A 47 6.09 -3.77 3.02
N LYS A 48 6.82 -2.71 3.33
CA LYS A 48 6.26 -1.47 3.84
C LYS A 48 6.07 -0.57 2.64
N TYR A 49 4.83 -0.20 2.37
CA TYR A 49 4.55 0.86 1.41
C TYR A 49 4.68 2.18 2.15
N SER A 50 5.35 3.16 1.54
CA SER A 50 5.33 4.53 2.01
C SER A 50 3.93 5.15 1.83
N HIS A 51 3.70 6.28 2.48
CA HIS A 51 2.43 6.99 2.33
C HIS A 51 2.23 7.51 0.89
N SER A 52 3.30 7.97 0.24
CA SER A 52 3.27 8.43 -1.15
C SER A 52 2.99 7.30 -2.12
N GLU A 53 3.65 6.14 -1.97
CA GLU A 53 3.40 4.94 -2.78
C GLU A 53 1.95 4.49 -2.66
N GLN A 54 1.42 4.46 -1.43
CA GLN A 54 0.01 4.15 -1.20
C GLN A 54 -0.93 5.13 -1.94
N LYS A 55 -0.60 6.43 -1.99
CA LYS A 55 -1.41 7.47 -2.67
C LYS A 55 -1.44 7.26 -4.17
N GLU A 56 -0.29 7.05 -4.76
CA GLU A 56 -0.17 6.78 -6.19
C GLU A 56 -0.91 5.52 -6.60
N LEU A 57 -0.72 4.43 -5.85
CA LEU A 57 -1.37 3.15 -6.13
C LEU A 57 -2.89 3.23 -5.99
N MET A 58 -3.40 3.96 -4.99
CA MET A 58 -4.83 4.20 -4.85
C MET A 58 -5.40 5.09 -5.97
N LYS A 59 -4.65 6.11 -6.43
CA LYS A 59 -5.04 6.92 -7.59
C LYS A 59 -5.15 6.07 -8.85
N ARG A 60 -4.18 5.19 -9.10
CA ARG A 60 -4.22 4.23 -10.21
C ARG A 60 -5.39 3.24 -10.08
N TYR A 61 -5.66 2.73 -8.88
CA TYR A 61 -6.79 1.84 -8.63
C TYR A 61 -8.13 2.47 -9.04
N TYR A 62 -8.42 3.69 -8.60
CA TYR A 62 -9.66 4.37 -8.97
C TYR A 62 -9.69 4.71 -10.46
N GLY A 63 -8.58 5.17 -11.04
CA GLY A 63 -8.49 5.41 -12.48
C GLY A 63 -8.77 4.17 -13.34
N ILE A 64 -8.35 2.98 -12.91
CA ILE A 64 -8.70 1.71 -13.58
C ILE A 64 -10.17 1.38 -13.37
N LYS A 65 -10.68 1.55 -12.14
CA LYS A 65 -12.06 1.22 -11.80
C LYS A 65 -13.08 2.10 -12.54
N ASP A 66 -12.76 3.38 -12.74
CA ASP A 66 -13.58 4.33 -13.48
C ASP A 66 -13.63 3.98 -14.96
N LYS A 67 -12.48 3.61 -15.56
CA LYS A 67 -12.39 3.18 -16.96
C LYS A 67 -13.01 1.81 -17.22
N THR A 68 -12.93 0.91 -16.24
CA THR A 68 -13.32 -0.50 -16.40
C THR A 68 -14.05 -1.03 -15.15
N PRO A 69 -15.33 -0.68 -14.97
CA PRO A 69 -16.06 -1.00 -13.73
C PRO A 69 -16.23 -2.50 -13.47
N LYS A 70 -16.15 -3.32 -14.53
CA LYS A 70 -16.32 -4.79 -14.49
C LYS A 70 -15.11 -5.53 -13.92
N ILE A 71 -13.91 -4.94 -13.89
CA ILE A 71 -12.71 -5.62 -13.39
C ILE A 71 -12.81 -5.79 -11.87
N SER A 72 -12.47 -6.99 -11.38
CA SER A 72 -12.52 -7.29 -9.96
C SER A 72 -11.37 -6.66 -9.18
N ASP A 73 -11.58 -6.33 -7.90
CA ASP A 73 -10.52 -5.80 -7.02
C ASP A 73 -9.32 -6.76 -6.93
N LYS A 74 -9.53 -8.08 -7.13
CA LYS A 74 -8.46 -9.09 -7.16
C LYS A 74 -7.57 -8.92 -8.39
N GLU A 75 -8.14 -8.63 -9.54
CA GLU A 75 -7.40 -8.45 -10.78
C GLU A 75 -6.65 -7.11 -10.77
N ILE A 76 -7.28 -6.04 -10.30
CA ILE A 76 -6.61 -4.74 -10.15
C ILE A 76 -5.43 -4.85 -9.16
N ALA A 77 -5.60 -5.59 -8.05
CA ALA A 77 -4.51 -5.85 -7.11
C ALA A 77 -3.31 -6.56 -7.78
N LYS A 78 -3.58 -7.54 -8.65
CA LYS A 78 -2.53 -8.21 -9.44
C LYS A 78 -1.85 -7.25 -10.41
N MET A 79 -2.61 -6.44 -11.14
CA MET A 79 -2.08 -5.45 -12.07
C MET A 79 -1.17 -4.43 -11.39
N LEU A 80 -1.51 -4.03 -10.16
CA LEU A 80 -0.72 -3.08 -9.38
C LEU A 80 0.39 -3.74 -8.54
N ASN A 81 0.54 -5.07 -8.60
CA ASN A 81 1.45 -5.85 -7.76
C ASN A 81 1.28 -5.58 -6.24
N ILE A 82 0.03 -5.47 -5.80
CA ILE A 82 -0.32 -5.24 -4.39
C ILE A 82 -1.02 -6.49 -3.84
N GLY A 83 -0.72 -6.84 -2.59
CA GLY A 83 -1.49 -7.85 -1.87
C GLY A 83 -2.98 -7.47 -1.79
N ARG A 84 -3.89 -8.38 -2.17
CA ARG A 84 -5.35 -8.13 -2.12
C ARG A 84 -5.82 -7.65 -0.75
N THR A 85 -5.27 -8.19 0.33
CA THR A 85 -5.58 -7.80 1.71
C THR A 85 -5.16 -6.35 2.00
N THR A 86 -3.99 -5.94 1.49
CA THR A 86 -3.49 -4.57 1.56
C THR A 86 -4.44 -3.60 0.84
N LEU A 87 -4.84 -3.93 -0.40
CA LEU A 87 -5.78 -3.10 -1.16
C LEU A 87 -7.13 -2.94 -0.44
N VAL A 88 -7.69 -4.03 0.10
CA VAL A 88 -8.94 -3.99 0.88
C VAL A 88 -8.80 -3.14 2.14
N LYS A 89 -7.65 -3.20 2.83
CA LYS A 89 -7.37 -2.36 4.00
C LYS A 89 -7.32 -0.88 3.61
N TRP A 90 -6.61 -0.52 2.54
CA TRP A 90 -6.51 0.86 2.06
C TRP A 90 -7.85 1.42 1.61
N LYS A 91 -8.66 0.63 0.90
CA LYS A 91 -10.04 1.00 0.53
C LYS A 91 -10.91 1.30 1.74
N LYS A 92 -10.77 0.54 2.83
CA LYS A 92 -11.48 0.82 4.09
C LYS A 92 -11.00 2.11 4.76
N GLN A 93 -9.70 2.39 4.74
CA GLN A 93 -9.13 3.64 5.27
C GLN A 93 -9.62 4.85 4.48
N PHE A 94 -9.67 4.74 3.15
CA PHE A 94 -10.22 5.76 2.27
C PHE A 94 -11.67 6.09 2.62
N LYS A 95 -12.54 5.07 2.75
CA LYS A 95 -13.96 5.27 3.07
C LYS A 95 -14.21 5.94 4.41
N ARG A 96 -13.23 5.89 5.33
CA ARG A 96 -13.28 6.54 6.64
C ARG A 96 -12.79 7.97 6.62
N GLY A 97 -12.48 8.54 5.45
CA GLY A 97 -11.93 9.89 5.31
C GLY A 97 -10.48 10.02 5.78
N GLN A 98 -9.82 8.92 6.17
CA GLN A 98 -8.44 8.94 6.64
C GLN A 98 -7.43 9.11 5.49
N PHE A 99 -7.90 9.02 4.24
CA PHE A 99 -7.05 9.07 3.06
C PHE A 99 -7.85 9.42 1.81
N HIS A 100 -7.55 10.56 1.18
CA HIS A 100 -8.14 10.95 -0.09
C HIS A 100 -7.01 11.26 -1.10
N PRO A 101 -6.90 10.54 -2.23
CA PRO A 101 -5.80 10.64 -3.19
C PRO A 101 -5.86 11.94 -3.98
N ASN A 102 -7.04 12.58 -4.01
CA ASN A 102 -7.25 13.93 -4.52
C ASN A 102 -7.39 14.96 -3.38
N SER A 103 -7.02 14.63 -2.13
CA SER A 103 -6.70 15.69 -1.17
C SER A 103 -5.42 16.32 -1.68
N VAL A 104 -5.61 17.38 -2.45
CA VAL A 104 -4.60 18.37 -2.76
C VAL A 104 -4.05 18.79 -1.41
N ASP A 105 -2.75 18.65 -1.22
CA ASP A 105 -2.06 19.42 -0.19
C ASP A 105 -2.29 20.89 -0.61
N SER A 106 -3.27 21.56 0.01
CA SER A 106 -3.65 22.96 -0.27
C SER A 106 -2.59 23.95 0.20
N VAL A 107 -1.31 23.64 0.02
CA VAL A 107 -0.18 24.49 0.38
C VAL A 107 0.97 24.20 -0.58
N GLU A 108 0.93 24.88 -1.74
CA GLU A 108 2.08 25.47 -2.45
C GLU A 108 1.67 25.86 -3.88
N GLU A 109 0.78 26.84 -4.00
CA GLU A 109 0.64 27.63 -5.21
C GLU A 109 0.50 29.09 -4.77
N ASN A 110 1.59 29.66 -4.23
CA ASN A 110 1.80 31.09 -4.04
C ASN A 110 3.24 31.32 -3.54
N ALA A 111 4.22 31.06 -4.41
CA ALA A 111 5.58 31.57 -4.22
C ALA A 111 6.16 32.00 -5.56
N ALA A 112 6.24 33.32 -5.73
CA ALA A 112 7.15 34.02 -6.63
C ALA A 112 6.84 34.01 -8.15
N ALA A 113 5.61 34.38 -8.53
CA ALA A 113 5.42 35.22 -9.71
C ALA A 113 5.55 36.70 -9.31
N ASN A 114 6.78 37.15 -8.98
CA ASN A 114 7.09 38.58 -8.85
C ASN A 114 8.60 38.82 -9.04
N VAL A 115 9.12 38.59 -10.25
CA VAL A 115 10.45 39.05 -10.67
C VAL A 115 10.40 39.49 -12.14
N GLN A 116 9.69 40.59 -12.41
CA GLN A 116 9.77 41.46 -13.60
C GLN A 116 9.11 42.78 -13.12
N GLU A 117 9.66 43.98 -13.13
CA GLU A 117 10.74 44.62 -13.86
C GLU A 117 11.30 45.74 -12.95
N ILE A 118 12.59 45.76 -12.63
CA ILE A 118 13.26 47.02 -12.32
C ILE A 118 14.63 46.98 -12.97
N GLY A 119 14.78 47.75 -14.03
CA GLY A 119 16.07 48.05 -14.64
C GLY A 119 16.12 47.71 -16.10
N ASN A 120 15.65 48.61 -16.96
CA ASN A 120 16.61 49.27 -17.86
C ASN A 120 16.06 50.56 -18.49
N SER A 121 16.91 51.59 -18.42
CA SER A 121 17.14 52.68 -19.37
C SER A 121 16.10 53.79 -19.65
N ASN A 122 16.53 54.96 -19.20
CA ASN A 122 16.82 56.16 -19.99
C ASN A 122 15.70 57.16 -20.33
N SER A 123 15.90 58.36 -19.76
CA SER A 123 16.11 59.63 -20.49
C SER A 123 14.96 60.18 -21.34
N TRP A 124 14.49 61.38 -20.97
CA TRP A 124 14.52 62.64 -21.75
C TRP A 124 13.42 63.61 -21.24
N SER A 125 13.81 64.88 -21.03
CA SER A 125 12.99 66.11 -21.02
C SER A 125 12.03 66.31 -19.84
N ILE A 126 11.95 67.48 -19.20
CA ILE A 126 11.85 68.85 -19.72
C ILE A 126 12.72 69.82 -18.91
#